data_AF-A0A973M7U9-F1
#
_entry.id   AF-A0A973M7U9-F1
#
_cell.length_a   1.000
_cell.length_b   1.000
_cell.length_c   1.000
_cell.angle_alpha   90.00
_cell.angle_beta   90.00
_cell.angle_gamma   90.00
#
_symmetry.space_group_name_H-M   'P 1'
#
loop_
_entity.id
_entity.type
_entity.pdbx_description
1 polymer ?
#
loop_
_entity_poly.entity_id
_entity_poly.type
_entity_poly.pdbx_seq_one_letter_code
_entity_poly.pdbx_strand_id
1 'polypeptide(L)'
;GPPLKVSETIVRNVRVLATDQRFTDKDDDGKTAIKTFSNVTLEVTPKIAEKVAVAQSLGQLSLVLRSISDNSADLERAIASGDIKLPPNASPADEKQMLLAYSDRPIDTNTTFTTGGDVSRFQRRTVPAKPGTAGEQIGQAMAGLAKGIGQALTGKTGGAPVVTGPVVRVARGNDVTVVPVGAR
;
A
#
# COMPACT_ATOMS: atom_id res chain seq x y z
N GLY A 1 3.20 -19.93 -0.83
CA GLY A 1 4.31 -19.65 0.12
C GLY A 1 3.76 -18.84 1.28
N PRO A 2 4.50 -18.71 2.39
CA PRO A 2 4.08 -17.86 3.50
C PRO A 2 3.89 -16.39 3.05
N PRO A 3 3.05 -15.60 3.75
CA PRO A 3 2.83 -14.19 3.42
C PRO A 3 4.12 -13.36 3.42
N LEU A 4 4.16 -12.32 2.59
CA LEU A 4 5.28 -11.36 2.61
C LEU A 4 5.27 -10.59 3.93
N LYS A 5 6.46 -10.33 4.47
CA LYS A 5 6.63 -9.34 5.53
C LYS A 5 6.62 -7.96 4.87
N VAL A 6 5.71 -7.10 5.31
CA VAL A 6 5.58 -5.73 4.82
C VAL A 6 5.39 -4.79 5.99
N SER A 7 5.83 -3.55 5.82
CA SER A 7 5.49 -2.43 6.69
C SER A 7 5.01 -1.30 5.81
N GLU A 8 3.92 -0.65 6.19
CA GLU A 8 3.37 0.51 5.49
C GLU A 8 3.04 1.61 6.50
N THR A 9 3.45 2.83 6.19
CA THR A 9 3.00 4.02 6.91
C THR A 9 1.65 4.46 6.36
N ILE A 10 0.58 4.01 7.01
CA ILE A 10 -0.80 4.24 6.58
C ILE A 10 -1.30 5.67 6.81
N VAL A 11 -0.80 6.34 7.85
CA VAL A 11 -1.20 7.70 8.26
C VAL A 11 0.00 8.38 8.90
N ARG A 12 0.17 9.68 8.63
CA ARG A 12 1.20 10.55 9.19
C ARG A 12 0.56 11.74 9.88
N ASN A 13 1.33 12.45 10.71
CA ASN A 13 0.92 13.69 11.39
C ASN A 13 -0.37 13.52 12.22
N VAL A 14 -0.49 12.38 12.90
CA VAL A 14 -1.62 12.13 13.82
C VAL A 14 -1.29 12.73 15.18
N ARG A 15 -2.21 13.52 15.71
CA ARG A 15 -2.10 14.08 17.07
C ARG A 15 -2.60 13.06 18.09
N VAL A 16 -1.82 12.90 19.16
CA VAL A 16 -2.18 12.05 20.30
C VAL A 16 -2.89 12.91 21.34
N LEU A 17 -4.10 12.50 21.74
CA LEU A 17 -4.91 13.18 22.75
C LEU A 17 -4.61 12.66 24.17
N ALA A 18 -4.42 11.34 24.30
CA ALA A 18 -4.19 10.70 25.58
C ALA A 18 -3.41 9.40 25.43
N THR A 19 -2.71 9.02 26.50
CA THR A 19 -2.08 7.70 26.67
C THR A 19 -2.53 7.12 28.00
N ASP A 20 -2.76 5.81 28.05
CA ASP A 20 -3.43 5.12 29.18
C ASP A 20 -2.53 4.85 30.40
N GLN A 21 -1.77 5.83 30.88
CA GLN A 21 -1.15 5.72 32.21
C GLN A 21 -1.33 7.00 33.04
N ARG A 22 -2.03 6.83 34.17
CA ARG A 22 -1.98 7.76 35.31
C ARG A 22 -0.58 7.71 35.90
N PHE A 23 0.03 8.87 36.06
CA PHE A 23 1.34 9.03 36.68
C PHE A 23 1.28 8.61 38.17
N THR A 24 2.06 7.59 38.52
CA THR A 24 2.77 7.57 39.80
C THR A 24 4.25 7.65 39.47
N ASP A 25 4.88 8.77 39.81
CA ASP A 25 6.29 9.07 39.47
C ASP A 25 7.30 8.29 40.32
N LYS A 26 6.83 7.46 41.25
CA LYS A 26 7.65 6.65 42.14
C LYS A 26 6.92 5.33 42.42
N ASP A 27 7.63 4.21 42.34
CA ASP A 27 7.29 3.05 43.14
C ASP A 27 7.64 3.36 44.61
N ASP A 28 7.19 2.53 45.55
CA ASP A 28 7.47 2.71 46.99
C ASP A 28 8.99 2.71 47.31
N ASP A 29 9.85 2.32 46.34
CA ASP A 29 11.30 2.20 46.44
C ASP A 29 12.10 3.32 45.71
N GLY A 30 11.42 4.30 45.08
CA GLY A 30 12.06 5.44 44.41
C GLY A 30 12.81 5.15 43.11
N LYS A 31 12.51 4.05 42.41
CA LYS A 31 13.14 3.66 41.14
C LYS A 31 12.30 4.10 39.93
N THR A 32 12.98 4.46 38.85
CA THR A 32 12.34 4.78 37.56
C THR A 32 11.80 3.51 36.90
N ALA A 33 10.51 3.25 37.07
CA ALA A 33 9.84 2.16 36.35
C ALA A 33 9.81 2.45 34.84
N ILE A 34 10.39 1.55 34.02
CA ILE A 34 10.27 1.59 32.56
C ILE A 34 8.83 1.19 32.22
N LYS A 35 8.04 2.14 31.69
CA LYS A 35 6.60 1.98 31.45
C LYS A 35 6.32 1.71 29.97
N THR A 36 5.63 0.61 29.69
CA THR A 36 5.09 0.30 28.36
C THR A 36 3.74 0.98 28.20
N PHE A 37 3.57 1.82 27.17
CA PHE A 37 2.28 2.39 26.81
C PHE A 37 1.40 1.33 26.13
N SER A 38 0.21 1.04 26.67
CA SER A 38 -0.67 0.01 26.11
C SER A 38 -1.73 0.59 25.17
N ASN A 39 -2.33 1.73 25.52
CA ASN A 39 -3.42 2.33 24.74
C ASN A 39 -3.17 3.83 24.49
N VAL A 40 -3.58 4.31 23.32
CA VAL A 40 -3.42 5.70 22.84
C VAL A 40 -4.72 6.18 22.21
N THR A 41 -5.15 7.39 22.53
CA THR A 41 -6.29 8.07 21.91
C THR A 41 -5.80 9.07 20.88
N LEU A 42 -6.34 9.04 19.66
CA LEU A 42 -5.87 9.80 18.51
C LEU A 42 -6.92 10.82 18.04
N GLU A 43 -6.48 12.01 17.65
CA GLU A 43 -7.31 12.99 16.93
C GLU A 43 -7.22 12.72 15.42
N VAL A 44 -8.28 12.15 14.85
CA VAL A 44 -8.34 11.75 13.43
C VAL A 44 -9.70 12.03 12.83
N THR A 45 -9.75 12.13 11.49
CA THR A 45 -11.03 12.20 10.76
C THR A 45 -11.72 10.83 10.72
N PRO A 46 -13.05 10.76 10.48
CA PRO A 46 -13.78 9.48 10.42
C PRO A 46 -13.17 8.49 9.42
N LYS A 47 -12.81 8.97 8.21
CA LYS A 47 -12.16 8.14 7.17
C LYS A 47 -10.81 7.57 7.62
N ILE A 48 -10.04 8.34 8.39
CA ILE A 48 -8.76 7.89 8.94
C ILE A 48 -8.98 6.87 10.06
N ALA A 49 -9.98 7.08 10.92
CA ALA A 49 -10.34 6.11 11.95
C ALA A 49 -10.73 4.75 11.34
N GLU A 50 -11.52 4.75 10.27
CA GLU A 50 -11.85 3.55 9.50
C GLU A 50 -10.60 2.85 8.94
N LYS A 51 -9.69 3.62 8.32
CA LYS A 51 -8.41 3.08 7.83
C LYS A 51 -7.57 2.45 8.94
N VAL A 52 -7.49 3.09 10.11
CA VAL A 52 -6.76 2.57 11.27
C VAL A 52 -7.40 1.28 11.75
N ALA A 53 -8.73 1.21 11.86
CA ALA A 53 -9.45 0.01 12.26
C ALA A 53 -9.21 -1.16 11.29
N VAL A 54 -9.26 -0.91 9.97
CA VAL A 54 -8.93 -1.91 8.95
C VAL A 54 -7.47 -2.36 9.11
N ALA A 55 -6.53 -1.43 9.24
CA ALA A 55 -5.12 -1.77 9.41
C ALA A 55 -4.84 -2.60 10.67
N GLN A 56 -5.53 -2.33 11.78
CA GLN A 56 -5.45 -3.14 13.01
C GLN A 56 -5.94 -4.58 12.77
N SER A 57 -6.98 -4.77 11.96
CA SER A 57 -7.45 -6.11 11.60
C SER A 57 -6.51 -6.87 10.65
N LEU A 58 -5.73 -6.13 9.85
CA LEU A 58 -4.74 -6.69 8.92
C LEU A 58 -3.44 -7.08 9.62
N GLY A 59 -3.05 -6.39 10.69
CA GLY A 59 -1.78 -6.65 11.36
C GLY A 59 -1.51 -5.77 12.58
N GLN A 60 -0.25 -5.78 13.01
CA GLN A 60 0.20 -4.98 14.15
C GLN A 60 0.50 -3.55 13.73
N LEU A 61 0.02 -2.59 14.52
CA LEU A 61 0.38 -1.19 14.38
C LEU A 61 1.58 -0.87 15.27
N SER A 62 2.48 -0.05 14.75
CA SER A 62 3.57 0.57 15.51
C SER A 62 3.52 2.06 15.27
N LEU A 63 3.57 2.85 16.34
CA LEU A 63 3.53 4.31 16.29
C LEU A 63 4.91 4.85 16.65
N VAL A 64 5.34 5.87 15.92
CA VAL A 64 6.57 6.61 16.22
C VAL A 64 6.17 8.03 16.56
N LEU A 65 6.59 8.49 17.75
CA LEU A 65 6.38 9.88 18.14
C LEU A 65 7.32 10.78 17.35
N ARG A 66 6.73 11.80 16.75
CA ARG A 66 7.43 12.84 16.03
C ARG A 66 7.51 14.08 16.92
N SER A 67 8.71 14.63 17.08
CA SER A 67 8.89 15.91 17.77
C SER A 67 8.18 17.02 17.00
N ILE A 68 7.43 17.87 17.70
CA ILE A 68 6.78 19.05 17.10
C ILE A 68 7.78 20.14 16.70
N SER A 69 9.02 20.09 17.21
CA SER A 69 10.00 21.16 17.06
C SER A 69 10.90 21.05 15.82
N ASP A 70 11.09 19.84 15.25
CA ASP A 70 12.06 19.60 14.16
C ASP A 70 11.37 19.06 12.89
N ASN A 71 10.80 19.97 12.09
CA ASN A 71 9.95 19.63 10.94
C ASN A 71 10.38 20.26 9.60
N SER A 72 11.56 20.87 9.51
CA SER A 72 12.02 21.57 8.29
C SER A 72 12.09 20.66 7.05
N ALA A 73 12.62 19.45 7.18
CA ALA A 73 12.70 18.48 6.08
C ALA A 73 11.32 18.06 5.55
N ASP A 74 10.30 18.09 6.40
CA ASP A 74 8.93 17.77 6.00
C ASP A 74 8.20 18.96 5.39
N LEU A 75 8.55 20.19 5.79
CA LEU A 75 8.11 21.39 5.09
C LEU A 75 8.60 21.34 3.63
N GLU A 76 9.89 21.10 3.42
CA GLU A 76 10.47 20.98 2.07
C GLU A 76 9.80 19.90 1.24
N ARG A 77 9.57 18.72 1.84
CA ARG A 77 8.83 17.64 1.19
C ARG A 77 7.40 18.03 0.85
N ALA A 78 6.70 18.71 1.76
CA ALA A 78 5.31 19.13 1.58
C ALA A 78 5.16 20.22 0.51
N ILE A 79 6.16 21.09 0.37
CA ILE A 79 6.24 22.05 -0.73
C ILE A 79 6.50 21.31 -2.05
N ALA A 80 7.44 20.36 -2.06
CA ALA A 80 7.76 19.57 -3.24
C ALA A 80 6.60 18.67 -3.71
N SER A 81 5.80 18.13 -2.77
CA SER A 81 4.58 17.38 -3.10
C SER A 81 3.40 18.28 -3.51
N GLY A 82 3.53 19.60 -3.33
CA GLY A 82 2.46 20.56 -3.60
C GLY A 82 1.37 20.62 -2.53
N ASP A 83 1.57 19.95 -1.39
CA ASP A 83 0.65 19.98 -0.24
C ASP A 83 0.64 21.36 0.44
N ILE A 84 1.75 22.10 0.38
CA ILE A 84 1.89 23.47 0.86
C ILE A 84 2.26 24.38 -0.31
N LYS A 85 1.48 25.45 -0.52
CA LYS A 85 1.78 26.50 -1.51
C LYS A 85 2.31 27.73 -0.80
N LEU A 86 3.59 28.02 -1.02
CA LEU A 86 4.22 29.24 -0.53
C LEU A 86 3.93 30.42 -1.45
N PRO A 87 3.52 31.59 -0.94
CA PRO A 87 3.50 32.80 -1.72
C PRO A 87 4.93 33.24 -2.07
N PRO A 88 5.14 33.91 -3.22
CA PRO A 88 6.49 34.27 -3.70
C PRO A 88 7.29 35.21 -2.79
N ASN A 89 6.66 35.80 -1.76
CA ASN A 89 7.29 36.69 -0.78
C ASN A 89 6.95 36.27 0.68
N ALA A 90 6.82 34.96 0.96
CA ALA A 90 6.57 34.49 2.32
C ALA A 90 7.68 34.94 3.28
N SER A 91 7.32 35.51 4.43
CA SER A 91 8.30 35.76 5.48
C SER A 91 8.63 34.45 6.23
N PRO A 92 9.80 34.33 6.89
CA PRO A 92 10.11 33.16 7.71
C PRO A 92 9.06 32.86 8.81
N ALA A 93 8.34 33.89 9.27
CA ALA A 93 7.25 33.71 10.22
C ALA A 93 6.01 33.06 9.59
N ASP A 94 5.68 33.46 8.35
CA ASP A 94 4.56 32.88 7.60
C ASP A 94 4.84 31.41 7.25
N GLU A 95 6.06 31.10 6.84
CA GLU A 95 6.49 29.73 6.57
C GLU A 95 6.36 28.84 7.80
N LYS A 96 6.80 29.33 8.96
CA LYS A 96 6.69 28.62 10.24
C LYS A 96 5.24 28.38 10.63
N GLN A 97 4.37 29.36 10.44
CA GLN A 97 2.94 29.21 10.75
C GLN A 97 2.27 28.18 9.83
N MET A 98 2.60 28.20 8.53
CA MET A 98 2.09 27.22 7.57
C MET A 98 2.59 25.80 7.87
N LEU A 99 3.86 25.67 8.29
CA LEU A 99 4.42 24.41 8.73
C LEU A 99 3.68 23.86 9.95
N LEU A 100 3.42 24.70 10.96
CA LEU A 100 2.69 24.30 12.15
C LEU A 100 1.27 23.82 11.80
N ALA A 101 0.58 24.57 10.93
CA ALA A 101 -0.75 24.21 10.46
C ALA A 101 -0.77 22.90 9.65
N TYR A 102 0.31 22.60 8.91
CA TYR A 102 0.45 21.34 8.18
C TYR A 102 0.79 20.16 9.10
N SER A 103 1.67 20.37 10.09
CA SER A 103 2.04 19.31 11.04
C SER A 103 0.88 18.87 11.92
N ASP A 104 -0.12 19.73 12.10
CA ASP A 104 -1.32 19.46 12.91
C ASP A 104 -2.42 18.69 12.15
N ARG A 105 -2.24 18.46 10.85
CA ARG A 105 -3.24 17.78 10.02
C ARG A 105 -2.85 16.33 9.78
N PRO A 106 -3.70 15.36 10.13
CA PRO A 106 -3.49 13.95 9.75
C PRO A 106 -3.48 13.78 8.23
N ILE A 107 -2.50 13.04 7.71
CA ILE A 107 -2.30 12.81 6.27
C ILE A 107 -2.32 11.32 5.99
N ASP A 108 -3.23 10.88 5.13
CA ASP A 108 -3.40 9.49 4.70
C ASP A 108 -3.04 9.26 3.21
N THR A 109 -2.34 10.23 2.62
CA THR A 109 -1.83 10.23 1.24
C THR A 109 -0.31 10.12 1.20
N ASN A 110 0.23 9.75 0.04
CA ASN A 110 1.66 9.55 -0.19
C ASN A 110 2.26 8.57 0.84
N THR A 111 1.58 7.43 1.06
CA THR A 111 2.03 6.40 1.99
C THR A 111 3.31 5.74 1.47
N THR A 112 4.18 5.36 2.40
CA THR A 112 5.42 4.65 2.09
C THR A 112 5.32 3.22 2.59
N PHE A 113 5.90 2.27 1.86
CA PHE A 113 5.94 0.88 2.28
C PHE A 113 7.32 0.28 2.05
N THR A 114 7.60 -0.82 2.72
CA THR A 114 8.84 -1.60 2.59
C THR A 114 8.51 -3.07 2.74
N THR A 115 9.14 -3.91 1.93
CA THR A 115 9.00 -5.37 1.99
C THR A 115 10.20 -6.02 2.67
N GLY A 116 10.05 -7.25 3.13
CA GLY A 116 11.15 -8.01 3.74
C GLY A 116 12.38 -8.09 2.83
N GLY A 117 12.19 -8.25 1.52
CA GLY A 117 13.30 -8.31 0.55
C GLY A 117 13.99 -6.98 0.26
N ASP A 118 13.48 -5.85 0.75
CA ASP A 118 14.14 -4.55 0.68
C ASP A 118 15.14 -4.37 1.84
N VAL A 119 14.86 -4.99 2.99
CA VAL A 119 15.67 -4.89 4.21
C VAL A 119 16.58 -6.10 4.44
N SER A 120 16.27 -7.25 3.84
CA SER A 120 17.03 -8.49 4.05
C SER A 120 17.18 -9.30 2.77
N ARG A 121 18.43 -9.64 2.42
CA ARG A 121 18.77 -10.55 1.31
C ARG A 121 18.19 -11.96 1.45
N PHE A 122 17.78 -12.35 2.65
CA PHE A 122 17.21 -13.66 2.94
C PHE A 122 15.68 -13.68 2.84
N GLN A 123 15.05 -12.52 2.68
CA GLN A 123 13.62 -12.38 2.52
C GLN A 123 13.27 -12.18 1.05
N ARG A 124 12.04 -12.55 0.67
CA ARG A 124 11.56 -12.44 -0.71
C ARG A 124 10.93 -11.07 -0.93
N ARG A 125 11.06 -10.53 -2.15
CA ARG A 125 10.38 -9.29 -2.57
C ARG A 125 8.97 -9.54 -3.12
N THR A 126 8.73 -10.73 -3.69
CA THR A 126 7.46 -11.09 -4.31
C THR A 126 7.01 -12.49 -3.91
N VAL A 127 5.69 -12.72 -3.94
CA VAL A 127 5.13 -14.06 -3.73
C VAL A 127 5.35 -14.88 -5.02
N PRO A 128 5.90 -16.11 -4.95
CA PRO A 128 6.03 -16.95 -6.12
C PRO A 128 4.68 -17.19 -6.80
N ALA A 129 4.68 -17.21 -8.13
CA ALA A 129 3.52 -17.62 -8.91
C ALA A 129 3.04 -19.00 -8.42
N LYS A 130 1.72 -19.16 -8.28
CA LYS A 130 1.13 -20.43 -7.83
C LYS A 130 1.53 -21.53 -8.83
N PRO A 131 2.20 -22.62 -8.39
CA PRO A 131 2.49 -23.74 -9.27
C PRO A 131 1.15 -24.39 -9.64
N GLY A 132 0.69 -24.14 -10.85
CA GLY A 132 -0.61 -24.62 -11.33
C GLY A 132 -0.88 -24.19 -12.77
N THR A 133 -0.59 -22.94 -13.12
CA THR A 133 -0.94 -22.46 -14.45
C THR A 133 -0.04 -22.97 -15.57
N ALA A 134 1.24 -23.29 -15.32
CA ALA A 134 2.12 -23.78 -16.40
C ALA A 134 1.71 -25.19 -16.88
N GLY A 135 1.39 -26.10 -15.96
CA GLY A 135 0.92 -27.45 -16.30
C GLY A 135 -0.49 -27.45 -16.89
N GLU A 136 -1.41 -26.65 -16.33
CA GLU A 136 -2.77 -26.48 -16.88
C GLU A 136 -2.78 -25.75 -18.22
N GLN A 137 -1.93 -24.74 -18.44
CA GLN A 137 -1.83 -24.04 -19.72
C GLN A 137 -1.21 -24.93 -20.79
N ILE A 138 -0.21 -25.74 -20.46
CA ILE A 138 0.33 -26.75 -21.39
C ILE A 138 -0.72 -27.82 -21.68
N GLY A 139 -1.46 -28.29 -20.67
CA GLY A 139 -2.55 -29.24 -20.83
C GLY A 139 -3.70 -28.70 -21.70
N GLN A 140 -4.10 -27.44 -21.48
CA GLN A 140 -5.13 -26.75 -22.27
C GLN A 140 -4.64 -26.40 -23.68
N ALA A 141 -3.36 -26.04 -23.85
CA ALA A 141 -2.76 -25.80 -25.16
C ALA A 141 -2.65 -27.11 -25.98
N MET A 142 -2.27 -28.22 -25.35
CA MET A 142 -2.23 -29.54 -25.97
C MET A 142 -3.64 -30.06 -26.27
N ALA A 143 -4.62 -29.82 -25.40
CA ALA A 143 -6.02 -30.15 -25.66
C ALA A 143 -6.63 -29.30 -26.80
N GLY A 144 -6.23 -28.02 -26.90
CA GLY A 144 -6.57 -27.14 -28.02
C GLY A 144 -5.96 -27.59 -29.34
N LEU A 145 -4.68 -28.01 -29.32
CA LEU A 145 -3.98 -28.57 -30.48
C LEU A 145 -4.62 -29.89 -30.94
N ALA A 146 -4.95 -30.79 -30.00
CA ALA A 146 -5.62 -32.06 -30.30
C ALA A 146 -7.02 -31.85 -30.89
N LYS A 147 -7.78 -30.87 -30.39
CA LYS A 147 -9.06 -30.47 -31.01
C LYS A 147 -8.88 -29.90 -32.41
N GLY A 148 -7.86 -29.07 -32.64
CA GLY A 148 -7.55 -28.51 -33.96
C GLY A 148 -7.18 -29.59 -34.99
N ILE A 149 -6.39 -30.60 -34.60
CA ILE A 149 -6.03 -31.72 -35.46
C ILE A 149 -7.24 -32.63 -35.74
N GLY A 150 -8.07 -32.92 -34.72
CA GLY A 150 -9.31 -33.68 -34.90
C GLY A 150 -10.32 -32.98 -35.83
N GLN A 151 -10.33 -31.65 -35.84
CA GLN A 151 -11.17 -30.84 -36.73
C GLN A 151 -10.61 -30.77 -38.17
N ALA A 152 -9.28 -30.83 -38.34
CA ALA A 152 -8.62 -30.89 -39.65
C ALA A 152 -8.79 -32.25 -40.34
N LEU A 153 -8.82 -33.36 -39.59
CA LEU A 153 -9.01 -34.72 -40.12
C LEU A 153 -10.47 -35.05 -40.49
N THR A 154 -11.44 -34.31 -39.96
CA THR A 154 -12.88 -34.51 -40.22
C THR A 154 -13.45 -33.58 -41.30
N GLY A 155 -12.59 -32.83 -42.00
CA GLY A 155 -12.98 -32.03 -43.18
C GLY A 155 -13.90 -30.84 -42.91
N LYS A 156 -14.09 -30.43 -41.65
CA LYS A 156 -14.86 -29.21 -41.30
C LYS A 156 -13.92 -28.02 -41.19
N THR A 157 -13.70 -27.35 -42.32
CA THR A 157 -12.96 -26.08 -42.39
C THR A 157 -13.77 -24.94 -41.78
N GLY A 158 -13.64 -24.75 -40.46
CA GLY A 158 -14.01 -23.52 -39.77
C GLY A 158 -12.75 -22.79 -39.33
N GLY A 159 -12.13 -22.04 -40.24
CA GLY A 159 -10.90 -21.29 -39.95
C GLY A 159 -11.15 -20.23 -38.89
N ALA A 160 -10.50 -20.37 -37.73
CA ALA A 160 -10.42 -19.28 -36.76
C ALA A 160 -9.38 -18.25 -37.27
N PRO A 161 -9.69 -16.94 -37.25
CA PRO A 161 -8.81 -15.93 -37.80
C PRO A 161 -7.52 -15.85 -36.98
N VAL A 162 -6.39 -15.83 -37.68
CA VAL A 162 -5.07 -15.55 -37.09
C VAL A 162 -5.06 -14.09 -36.66
N VAL A 163 -5.24 -13.85 -35.36
CA VAL A 163 -5.26 -12.49 -34.79
C VAL A 163 -3.82 -12.02 -34.61
N THR A 164 -3.35 -11.19 -35.54
CA THR A 164 -2.04 -10.53 -35.48
C THR A 164 -2.25 -9.07 -35.08
N GLY A 165 -1.97 -8.72 -33.83
CA GLY A 165 -2.06 -7.34 -33.33
C GLY A 165 -2.18 -7.24 -31.80
N PRO A 166 -2.09 -6.02 -31.22
CA PRO A 166 -2.32 -5.79 -29.81
C PRO A 166 -3.75 -6.19 -29.44
N VAL A 167 -3.93 -6.88 -28.32
CA VAL A 167 -5.25 -7.34 -27.86
C VAL A 167 -5.53 -6.87 -26.45
N VAL A 168 -6.80 -6.58 -26.16
CA VAL A 168 -7.28 -6.32 -24.80
C VAL A 168 -8.08 -7.53 -24.34
N ARG A 169 -7.80 -7.97 -23.11
CA ARG A 169 -8.53 -9.06 -22.46
C ARG A 169 -9.66 -8.46 -21.65
N VAL A 170 -10.90 -8.76 -22.02
CA VAL A 170 -12.09 -8.32 -21.28
C VAL A 170 -12.65 -9.51 -20.52
N ALA A 171 -12.64 -9.42 -19.19
CA ALA A 171 -13.24 -10.40 -18.30
C ALA A 171 -14.69 -9.98 -17.98
N ARG A 172 -15.64 -10.86 -18.25
CA ARG A 172 -17.03 -10.74 -17.79
C ARG A 172 -17.36 -12.01 -17.00
N GLY A 173 -17.33 -11.91 -15.67
CA GLY A 173 -17.41 -13.08 -14.80
C GLY A 173 -16.23 -14.02 -15.03
N ASN A 174 -16.51 -15.32 -15.19
CA ASN A 174 -15.48 -16.34 -15.47
C ASN A 174 -15.06 -16.41 -16.94
N ASP A 175 -15.71 -15.68 -17.85
CA ASP A 175 -15.40 -15.69 -19.27
C ASP A 175 -14.41 -14.57 -19.63
N VAL A 176 -13.28 -14.96 -20.22
CA VAL A 176 -12.26 -14.02 -20.74
C VAL A 176 -12.30 -14.05 -22.25
N THR A 177 -12.70 -12.92 -22.84
CA THR A 177 -12.70 -12.73 -24.30
C THR A 177 -11.54 -11.85 -24.74
N VAL A 178 -10.89 -12.22 -25.83
CA VAL A 178 -9.76 -11.49 -26.43
C VAL A 178 -10.29 -10.69 -27.60
N VAL A 179 -10.25 -9.36 -27.49
CA VAL A 179 -10.71 -8.46 -28.55
C VAL A 179 -9.50 -7.80 -29.20
N PRO A 180 -9.31 -7.95 -30.53
CA PRO A 180 -8.27 -7.21 -31.24
C PRO A 180 -8.59 -5.71 -31.25
N VAL A 181 -7.59 -4.88 -30.95
CA VAL A 181 -7.77 -3.43 -31.08
C VAL A 181 -7.64 -3.08 -32.56
N GLY A 182 -8.77 -2.79 -33.20
CA GLY A 182 -8.76 -2.19 -34.53
C GLY A 182 -8.08 -0.83 -34.46
N ALA A 183 -7.04 -0.63 -35.28
CA ALA A 183 -6.52 0.70 -35.54
C ALA A 183 -7.67 1.55 -36.14
N ARG A 184 -7.84 2.77 -35.60
CA ARG A 184 -8.75 3.77 -36.18
C ARG A 184 -8.33 4.16 -37.58
#